data_AF-A0A7C4Q7J9-F1
#
_entry.id   AF-A0A7C4Q7J9-F1
#
_cell.length_a   1.000
_cell.length_b   1.000
_cell.length_c   1.000
_cell.angle_alpha   90.00
_cell.angle_beta   90.00
_cell.angle_gamma   90.00
#
_symmetry.space_group_name_H-M   'P 1'
#
loop_
_entity.id
_entity.type
_entity.pdbx_description
1 polymer ?
#
loop_
_entity_poly.entity_id
_entity_poly.type
_entity_poly.pdbx_seq_one_letter_code
_entity_poly.pdbx_strand_id
1 'polypeptide(L)'
;MDNMRLKLILPVINPEQITKPEKCPHKKCSGKHFKVHQEVKKAIRDRKYTEVRVLRYECLKCRRTFRVYPQGVQKAHVSQRVKGMAVMLYVLGLSYGAVAIVMEALGVFLGKTSVYRAVQAAGKAVPGMKRTELFSGYRTKAIGADITRVKCKGKWLPVGVIVDPINGLVLSIDHLSGEDAEELQKWIEPVAEIVGAHTLVTDDADAFKQAADKSGLDQQVCKSHVVRNTEELITSISQSIETDKDTSLAQIHIEPSQALADLRRLSELIHSRQPNQQAEVQALYERYAQAAPPRKGSPASVAYRMRNLFLDRWNLWPRLTYYRTWKDKEGKPILDGTNNANERAIGWWVKERYRSMRGYKREQSVLNVSRLIAFCGNHLSKGLDLASIIP
;
A
#
# COMPACT_ATOMS: atom_id res chain seq x y z
N MET A 1 19.08 3.99 7.50
CA MET A 1 17.72 3.45 7.65
C MET A 1 16.92 4.48 8.42
N ASP A 2 16.04 5.22 7.77
CA ASP A 2 15.09 6.07 8.49
C ASP A 2 14.14 5.16 9.27
N ASN A 3 14.30 5.13 10.59
CA ASN A 3 13.38 4.43 11.48
C ASN A 3 11.98 5.05 11.32
N MET A 4 10.95 4.19 11.28
CA MET A 4 9.54 4.59 11.27
C MET A 4 9.22 5.49 12.47
N ARG A 5 9.34 6.81 12.30
CA ARG A 5 9.11 7.79 13.37
C ARG A 5 7.81 8.55 13.12
N LEU A 6 6.70 7.91 13.43
CA LEU A 6 5.38 8.54 13.33
C LEU A 6 5.32 9.80 14.19
N LYS A 7 4.96 10.92 13.57
CA LYS A 7 4.72 12.20 14.24
C LYS A 7 3.21 12.43 14.32
N LEU A 8 2.63 12.12 15.48
CA LEU A 8 1.18 12.21 15.72
C LEU A 8 0.89 13.29 16.76
N ILE A 9 0.00 14.22 16.43
CA ILE A 9 -0.40 15.34 17.30
C ILE A 9 -1.79 14.99 17.88
N LEU A 10 -1.90 15.03 19.21
CA LEU A 10 -3.15 14.71 19.90
C LEU A 10 -4.17 15.84 19.80
N PRO A 11 -5.48 15.52 19.73
CA PRO A 11 -6.51 16.54 19.74
C PRO A 11 -6.43 17.45 20.98
N VAL A 12 -6.57 18.75 20.75
CA VAL A 12 -6.66 19.77 21.80
C VAL A 12 -8.10 19.83 22.32
N ILE A 13 -8.24 20.01 23.63
CA ILE A 13 -9.52 20.29 24.27
C ILE A 13 -9.45 21.72 24.79
N ASN A 14 -10.33 22.56 24.27
CA ASN A 14 -10.51 23.94 24.69
C ASN A 14 -11.96 24.15 25.14
N PRO A 15 -12.26 24.03 26.45
CA PRO A 15 -13.62 24.17 26.98
C PRO A 15 -14.30 25.50 26.67
N GLU A 16 -13.53 26.57 26.42
CA GLU A 16 -14.07 27.90 26.14
C GLU A 16 -14.37 28.12 24.65
N GLN A 17 -13.81 27.29 23.77
CA GLN A 17 -14.00 27.44 22.32
C GLN A 17 -15.20 26.63 21.85
N ILE A 18 -16.35 27.29 21.78
CA ILE A 18 -17.61 26.75 21.24
C ILE A 18 -17.98 27.51 19.97
N THR A 19 -17.88 26.86 18.81
CA THR A 19 -18.25 27.46 17.52
C THR A 19 -19.76 27.57 17.39
N LYS A 20 -20.27 28.79 17.17
CA LYS A 20 -21.71 29.02 16.97
C LYS A 20 -22.20 28.24 15.75
N PRO A 21 -23.34 27.54 15.83
CA PRO A 21 -23.86 26.78 14.69
C PRO A 21 -24.32 27.72 13.58
N GLU A 22 -23.98 27.38 12.33
CA GLU A 22 -24.40 28.14 11.14
C GLU A 22 -25.68 27.60 10.50
N LYS A 23 -25.96 26.30 10.70
CA LYS A 23 -27.11 25.59 10.11
C LYS A 23 -27.71 24.62 11.11
N CYS A 24 -29.04 24.46 11.04
CA CYS A 24 -29.77 23.52 11.88
C CYS A 24 -29.33 22.08 11.56
N PRO A 25 -28.95 21.26 12.54
CA PRO A 25 -28.50 19.89 12.28
C PRO A 25 -29.65 18.91 11.94
N HIS A 26 -30.90 19.35 12.02
CA HIS A 26 -32.05 18.51 11.67
C HIS A 26 -32.28 18.49 10.16
N LYS A 27 -32.20 17.31 9.54
CA LYS A 27 -32.26 17.08 8.08
C LYS A 27 -33.41 17.81 7.34
N LYS A 28 -34.57 18.01 8.00
CA LYS A 28 -35.75 18.66 7.41
C LYS A 28 -35.83 20.18 7.66
N CYS A 29 -34.75 20.81 8.15
CA CYS A 29 -34.76 22.21 8.53
C CYS A 29 -33.54 22.96 8.00
N SER A 30 -33.79 24.05 7.26
CA SER A 30 -32.77 24.97 6.75
C SER A 30 -32.58 26.22 7.63
N GLY A 31 -32.95 26.14 8.92
CA GLY A 31 -32.81 27.27 9.84
C GLY A 31 -31.35 27.68 10.04
N LYS A 32 -31.11 28.99 10.09
CA LYS A 32 -29.78 29.62 10.32
C LYS A 32 -29.75 30.53 11.55
N HIS A 33 -30.89 30.72 12.21
CA HIS A 33 -31.02 31.57 13.39
C HIS A 33 -31.30 30.70 14.62
N PHE A 34 -30.50 30.93 15.67
CA PHE A 34 -30.50 30.12 16.88
C PHE A 34 -30.42 31.03 18.09
N LYS A 35 -31.15 30.66 19.15
CA LYS A 35 -30.97 31.25 20.49
C LYS A 35 -30.35 30.20 21.42
N VAL A 36 -29.53 30.65 22.36
CA VAL A 36 -29.06 29.79 23.44
C VAL A 36 -30.28 29.47 24.31
N HIS A 37 -30.59 28.19 24.44
CA HIS A 37 -31.72 27.70 25.22
C HIS A 37 -31.29 27.31 26.63
N GLN A 38 -30.11 26.68 26.76
CA GLN A 38 -29.62 26.21 28.04
C GLN A 38 -28.11 26.02 28.00
N GLU A 39 -27.45 26.30 29.12
CA GLU A 39 -26.09 25.86 29.39
C GLU A 39 -26.10 24.58 30.23
N VAL A 40 -25.31 23.57 29.83
CA VAL A 40 -25.31 22.25 30.45
C VAL A 40 -23.87 21.86 30.80
N LYS A 41 -23.64 21.53 32.07
CA LYS A 41 -22.41 20.83 32.50
C LYS A 41 -22.44 19.39 32.00
N LYS A 42 -21.41 18.98 31.28
CA LYS A 42 -21.25 17.62 30.76
C LYS A 42 -20.00 16.99 31.33
N ALA A 43 -20.19 15.88 32.06
CA ALA A 43 -19.09 15.02 32.46
C ALA A 43 -18.41 14.39 31.24
N ILE A 44 -17.08 14.44 31.23
CA ILE A 44 -16.22 13.82 30.24
C ILE A 44 -15.11 13.00 30.92
N ARG A 45 -14.66 11.96 30.23
CA ARG A 45 -13.49 11.17 30.56
C ARG A 45 -12.31 11.80 29.84
N ASP A 46 -11.53 12.58 30.60
CA ASP A 46 -10.25 13.15 30.23
C ASP A 46 -9.40 13.28 31.49
N ARG A 47 -8.07 13.33 31.35
CA ARG A 47 -7.17 13.51 32.49
C ARG A 47 -7.18 14.94 33.01
N LYS A 48 -7.33 15.93 32.12
CA LYS A 48 -7.25 17.36 32.47
C LYS A 48 -8.60 17.94 32.88
N TYR A 49 -9.69 17.44 32.28
CA TYR A 49 -11.03 17.98 32.48
C TYR A 49 -12.00 16.86 32.82
N THR A 50 -12.70 16.96 33.94
CA THR A 50 -13.74 15.99 34.35
C THR A 50 -15.13 16.42 33.88
N GLU A 51 -15.32 17.73 33.66
CA GLU A 51 -16.53 18.32 33.12
C GLU A 51 -16.21 19.46 32.16
N VAL A 52 -17.14 19.74 31.24
CA VAL A 52 -17.09 20.88 30.33
C VAL A 52 -18.47 21.50 30.16
N ARG A 53 -18.48 22.77 29.78
CA ARG A 53 -19.68 23.54 29.44
C ARG A 53 -20.12 23.20 28.02
N VAL A 54 -21.41 22.92 27.85
CA VAL A 54 -22.02 22.61 26.54
C VAL A 54 -23.23 23.52 26.36
N LEU A 55 -23.35 24.14 25.20
CA LEU A 55 -24.49 25.00 24.88
C LEU A 55 -25.56 24.20 24.14
N ARG A 56 -26.79 24.27 24.63
CA ARG A 56 -27.97 23.81 23.91
C ARG A 56 -28.58 25.01 23.19
N TYR A 57 -28.67 24.91 21.88
CA TYR A 57 -29.34 25.89 21.04
C TYR A 57 -30.76 25.44 20.69
N GLU A 58 -31.67 26.38 20.51
CA GLU A 58 -32.98 26.18 19.89
C GLU A 58 -32.98 26.83 18.50
N CYS A 59 -33.40 26.09 17.48
CA CYS A 59 -33.60 26.62 16.15
C CYS A 59 -34.90 27.45 16.10
N LEU A 60 -34.80 28.73 15.72
CA LEU A 60 -35.98 29.60 15.66
C LEU A 60 -36.96 29.23 14.54
N LYS A 61 -36.52 28.44 13.55
CA LYS A 61 -37.37 27.96 12.44
C LYS A 61 -38.19 26.71 12.81
N CYS A 62 -37.55 25.68 13.36
CA CYS A 62 -38.23 24.40 13.66
C CYS A 62 -38.46 24.14 15.15
N ARG A 63 -38.05 25.05 16.04
CA ARG A 63 -38.17 24.97 17.51
C ARG A 63 -37.49 23.78 18.17
N ARG A 64 -36.75 22.95 17.41
CA ARG A 64 -35.99 21.83 17.97
C ARG A 64 -34.69 22.30 18.60
N THR A 65 -34.25 21.57 19.62
CA THR A 65 -32.99 21.85 20.31
C THR A 65 -31.88 20.87 19.95
N PHE A 66 -30.65 21.34 19.99
CA PHE A 66 -29.46 20.53 19.76
C PHE A 66 -28.29 21.06 20.60
N ARG A 67 -27.31 20.19 20.89
CA ARG A 67 -26.13 20.54 21.67
C ARG A 67 -24.97 20.87 20.75
N VAL A 68 -24.22 21.91 21.11
CA VAL A 68 -22.96 22.32 20.50
C VAL A 68 -21.88 22.18 21.56
N TYR A 69 -20.80 21.49 21.20
CA TYR A 69 -19.75 21.07 22.11
C TYR A 69 -18.51 21.94 21.93
N PRO A 70 -17.70 22.14 22.98
CA PRO A 70 -16.41 22.79 22.85
C PRO A 70 -15.43 21.97 22.03
N GLN A 71 -14.38 22.61 21.51
CA GLN A 71 -13.31 21.95 20.76
C GLN A 71 -12.76 20.75 21.55
N GLY A 72 -12.59 19.60 20.88
CA GLY A 72 -12.09 18.38 21.51
C GLY A 72 -13.16 17.52 22.19
N VAL A 73 -14.41 17.99 22.22
CA VAL A 73 -15.54 17.32 22.89
C VAL A 73 -16.70 17.12 21.92
N GLN A 74 -17.44 16.03 22.11
CA GLN A 74 -18.59 15.69 21.29
C GLN A 74 -19.69 15.07 22.16
N LYS A 75 -20.68 14.44 21.52
CA LYS A 75 -21.78 13.75 22.23
C LYS A 75 -21.29 12.67 23.20
N ALA A 76 -20.26 11.92 22.83
CA ALA A 76 -19.68 10.86 23.66
C ALA A 76 -19.13 11.40 24.99
N HIS A 77 -18.94 10.53 25.98
CA HIS A 77 -18.31 10.92 27.25
C HIS A 77 -16.78 10.89 27.18
N VAL A 78 -16.17 10.21 26.20
CA VAL A 78 -14.71 10.18 26.04
C VAL A 78 -14.28 11.34 25.16
N SER A 79 -13.29 12.12 25.60
CA SER A 79 -12.75 13.24 24.84
C SER A 79 -12.05 12.78 23.56
N GLN A 80 -11.93 13.66 22.56
CA GLN A 80 -11.16 13.35 21.35
C GLN A 80 -9.69 13.11 21.67
N ARG A 81 -9.12 13.82 22.66
CA ARG A 81 -7.73 13.60 23.12
C ARG A 81 -7.50 12.16 23.58
N VAL A 82 -8.39 11.64 24.42
CA VAL A 82 -8.30 10.27 24.96
C VAL A 82 -8.48 9.22 23.86
N LYS A 83 -9.42 9.44 22.93
CA LYS A 83 -9.54 8.59 21.73
C LYS A 83 -8.26 8.65 20.88
N GLY A 84 -7.69 9.83 20.68
CA GLY A 84 -6.46 10.06 19.93
C GLY A 84 -5.26 9.33 20.55
N MET A 85 -5.11 9.38 21.88
CA MET A 85 -4.07 8.63 22.60
C MET A 85 -4.22 7.12 22.38
N ALA A 86 -5.44 6.60 22.48
CA ALA A 86 -5.71 5.19 22.27
C ALA A 86 -5.38 4.75 20.83
N VAL A 87 -5.71 5.58 19.83
CA VAL A 87 -5.36 5.35 18.42
C VAL A 87 -3.86 5.41 18.20
N MET A 88 -3.18 6.44 18.74
CA MET A 88 -1.73 6.60 18.68
C MET A 88 -1.01 5.36 19.22
N LEU A 89 -1.34 4.92 20.43
CA LEU A 89 -0.72 3.73 21.04
C LEU A 89 -0.96 2.47 20.21
N TYR A 90 -2.16 2.30 19.64
CA TYR A 90 -2.46 1.15 18.78
C TYR A 90 -1.62 1.16 17.49
N VAL A 91 -1.51 2.33 16.84
CA VAL A 91 -0.72 2.51 15.61
C VAL A 91 0.78 2.29 15.91
N LEU A 92 1.27 2.69 17.08
CA LEU A 92 2.65 2.48 17.52
C LEU A 92 3.01 1.02 17.88
N GLY A 93 2.05 0.09 17.86
CA GLY A 93 2.36 -1.34 18.02
C GLY A 93 1.56 -2.05 19.10
N LEU A 94 0.88 -1.32 19.99
CA LEU A 94 0.21 -1.96 21.13
C LEU A 94 -1.09 -2.67 20.69
N SER A 95 -1.34 -3.85 21.26
CA SER A 95 -2.62 -4.54 21.10
C SER A 95 -3.74 -3.75 21.78
N TYR A 96 -5.00 -3.95 21.37
CA TYR A 96 -6.15 -3.27 22.01
C TYR A 96 -6.21 -3.47 23.54
N GLY A 97 -5.75 -4.62 24.05
CA GLY A 97 -5.68 -4.89 25.48
C GLY A 97 -4.54 -4.12 26.16
N ALA A 98 -3.35 -4.12 25.54
CA ALA A 98 -2.21 -3.35 26.04
C ALA A 98 -2.50 -1.85 26.06
N VAL A 99 -3.19 -1.31 25.05
CA VAL A 99 -3.65 0.08 25.06
C VAL A 99 -4.57 0.34 26.26
N ALA A 100 -5.54 -0.54 26.53
CA ALA A 100 -6.45 -0.35 27.67
C ALA A 100 -5.70 -0.30 29.01
N ILE A 101 -4.72 -1.19 29.20
CA ILE A 101 -3.85 -1.22 30.40
C ILE A 101 -3.05 0.09 30.53
N VAL A 102 -2.43 0.56 29.44
CA VAL A 102 -1.68 1.82 29.45
C VAL A 102 -2.57 3.01 29.78
N MET A 103 -3.77 3.08 29.19
CA MET A 103 -4.71 4.16 29.44
C MET A 103 -5.16 4.20 30.91
N GLU A 104 -5.41 3.03 31.51
CA GLU A 104 -5.72 2.89 32.93
C GLU A 104 -4.55 3.36 33.82
N ALA A 105 -3.33 2.93 33.53
CA ALA A 105 -2.12 3.38 34.23
C ALA A 105 -1.89 4.89 34.12
N LEU A 106 -2.33 5.52 33.02
CA LEU A 106 -2.29 6.97 32.83
C LEU A 106 -3.43 7.73 33.53
N GLY A 107 -4.29 7.03 34.27
CA GLY A 107 -5.39 7.59 35.06
C GLY A 107 -6.68 7.83 34.26
N VAL A 108 -6.82 7.26 33.06
CA VAL A 108 -8.02 7.42 32.23
C VAL A 108 -8.50 6.07 31.70
N PHE A 109 -9.50 5.51 32.37
CA PHE A 109 -10.05 4.21 31.97
C PHE A 109 -10.68 4.25 30.56
N LEU A 110 -10.17 3.38 29.68
CA LEU A 110 -10.72 3.12 28.36
C LEU A 110 -10.64 1.63 28.03
N GLY A 111 -11.74 0.90 28.22
CA GLY A 111 -11.77 -0.54 27.95
C GLY A 111 -11.44 -0.93 26.50
N LYS A 112 -10.93 -2.15 26.31
CA LYS A 112 -10.50 -2.73 25.02
C LYS A 112 -11.48 -2.50 23.86
N THR A 113 -12.78 -2.69 24.10
CA THR A 113 -13.82 -2.49 23.08
C THR A 113 -13.93 -1.03 22.63
N SER A 114 -13.73 -0.08 23.54
CA SER A 114 -13.72 1.34 23.23
C SER A 114 -12.48 1.74 22.44
N VAL A 115 -11.30 1.17 22.76
CA VAL A 115 -10.09 1.32 21.95
C VAL A 115 -10.33 0.82 20.53
N TYR A 116 -10.86 -0.40 20.38
CA TYR A 116 -11.20 -0.97 19.07
C TYR A 116 -12.14 -0.05 18.27
N ARG A 117 -13.21 0.46 18.91
CA ARG A 117 -14.14 1.38 18.26
C ARG A 117 -13.48 2.69 17.84
N ALA A 118 -12.59 3.25 18.66
CA ALA A 118 -11.86 4.47 18.33
C ALA A 118 -10.95 4.27 17.12
N VAL A 119 -10.18 3.18 17.07
CA VAL A 119 -9.31 2.83 15.93
C VAL A 119 -10.11 2.63 14.65
N GLN A 120 -11.20 1.87 14.72
CA GLN A 120 -12.05 1.62 13.54
C GLN A 120 -12.73 2.90 13.05
N ALA A 121 -13.16 3.78 13.96
CA ALA A 121 -13.76 5.05 13.61
C ALA A 121 -12.71 6.00 12.98
N ALA A 122 -11.48 6.02 13.49
CA ALA A 122 -10.38 6.77 12.91
C ALA A 122 -10.02 6.28 11.51
N GLY A 123 -9.87 4.96 11.33
CA GLY A 123 -9.59 4.38 10.01
C GLY A 123 -10.71 4.59 8.99
N LYS A 124 -11.97 4.69 9.44
CA LYS A 124 -13.10 5.05 8.57
C LYS A 124 -13.09 6.54 8.19
N ALA A 125 -12.54 7.40 9.05
CA ALA A 125 -12.49 8.84 8.85
C ALA A 125 -11.28 9.30 8.02
N VAL A 126 -10.33 8.42 7.72
CA VAL A 126 -9.20 8.72 6.83
C VAL A 126 -9.72 9.25 5.50
N PRO A 127 -9.30 10.45 5.07
CA PRO A 127 -9.68 11.00 3.78
C PRO A 127 -8.91 10.27 2.68
N GLY A 128 -9.65 9.74 1.73
CA GLY A 128 -9.12 9.06 0.57
C GLY A 128 -8.49 7.69 0.87
N MET A 129 -7.38 7.37 0.20
CA MET A 129 -6.69 6.06 0.24
C MET A 129 -7.51 4.87 -0.24
N LYS A 130 -8.49 5.14 -1.09
CA LYS A 130 -9.28 4.14 -1.82
C LYS A 130 -9.12 4.41 -3.30
N ARG A 131 -9.18 3.38 -4.14
CA ARG A 131 -9.11 3.58 -5.60
C ARG A 131 -10.11 4.62 -6.15
N THR A 132 -11.27 4.80 -5.51
CA THR A 132 -12.31 5.78 -5.91
C THR A 132 -12.25 7.11 -5.17
N GLU A 133 -11.41 7.22 -4.14
CA GLU A 133 -11.28 8.39 -3.29
C GLU A 133 -9.78 8.55 -3.01
N LEU A 134 -9.04 9.15 -3.94
CA LEU A 134 -7.63 9.47 -3.73
C LEU A 134 -7.48 10.84 -3.07
N PHE A 135 -6.23 11.25 -2.78
CA PHE A 135 -5.96 12.61 -2.32
C PHE A 135 -6.33 13.61 -3.40
N SER A 136 -7.30 14.48 -3.11
CA SER A 136 -7.82 15.45 -4.08
C SER A 136 -6.71 16.33 -4.64
N GLY A 137 -6.62 16.39 -5.98
CA GLY A 137 -5.63 17.19 -6.70
C GLY A 137 -4.20 16.64 -6.70
N TYR A 138 -3.95 15.49 -6.07
CA TYR A 138 -2.62 14.87 -6.09
C TYR A 138 -2.29 14.32 -7.48
N ARG A 139 -1.08 14.59 -7.97
CA ARG A 139 -0.60 14.11 -9.26
C ARG A 139 0.77 13.48 -9.11
N THR A 140 1.01 12.41 -9.85
CA THR A 140 2.32 11.78 -9.96
C THR A 140 2.47 11.11 -11.31
N LYS A 141 3.71 11.00 -11.79
CA LYS A 141 4.03 10.43 -13.10
C LYS A 141 4.05 8.91 -13.09
N ALA A 142 4.30 8.32 -11.91
CA ALA A 142 4.38 6.88 -11.75
C ALA A 142 3.52 6.41 -10.58
N ILE A 143 3.03 5.18 -10.69
CA ILE A 143 2.46 4.43 -9.59
C ILE A 143 3.21 3.11 -9.43
N GLY A 144 3.35 2.64 -8.21
CA GLY A 144 3.84 1.30 -7.92
C GLY A 144 2.68 0.45 -7.41
N ALA A 145 2.52 -0.77 -7.90
CA ALA A 145 1.46 -1.69 -7.48
C ALA A 145 2.04 -3.02 -6.99
N ASP A 146 1.51 -3.51 -5.88
CA ASP A 146 1.89 -4.80 -5.32
C ASP A 146 0.73 -5.36 -4.49
N ILE A 147 0.71 -6.68 -4.31
CA ILE A 147 -0.36 -7.42 -3.65
C ILE A 147 0.22 -8.11 -2.43
N THR A 148 -0.54 -8.08 -1.35
CA THR A 148 -0.21 -8.86 -0.17
C THR A 148 -1.44 -9.55 0.40
N ARG A 149 -1.22 -10.66 1.11
CA ARG A 149 -2.30 -11.43 1.72
C ARG A 149 -2.28 -11.32 3.24
N VAL A 150 -3.44 -11.12 3.85
CA VAL A 150 -3.61 -11.16 5.32
C VAL A 150 -4.73 -12.11 5.70
N LYS A 151 -4.62 -12.80 6.85
CA LYS A 151 -5.71 -13.67 7.32
C LYS A 151 -6.87 -12.84 7.85
N CYS A 152 -8.07 -13.07 7.30
CA CYS A 152 -9.34 -12.59 7.81
C CYS A 152 -10.28 -13.79 8.01
N LYS A 153 -10.79 -14.00 9.23
CA LYS A 153 -11.62 -15.16 9.59
C LYS A 153 -11.00 -16.51 9.15
N GLY A 154 -9.68 -16.64 9.24
CA GLY A 154 -8.95 -17.84 8.83
C GLY A 154 -8.68 -17.98 7.32
N LYS A 155 -9.28 -17.13 6.48
CA LYS A 155 -9.06 -17.12 5.03
C LYS A 155 -8.04 -16.06 4.64
N TRP A 156 -7.27 -16.31 3.59
CA TRP A 156 -6.35 -15.31 3.04
C TRP A 156 -7.15 -14.29 2.23
N LEU A 157 -7.05 -13.02 2.63
CA LEU A 157 -7.64 -11.88 1.95
C LEU A 157 -6.55 -11.18 1.15
N PRO A 158 -6.65 -11.09 -0.19
CA PRO A 158 -5.75 -10.28 -1.00
C PRO A 158 -6.04 -8.79 -0.79
N VAL A 159 -4.97 -8.03 -0.62
CA VAL A 159 -4.95 -6.59 -0.40
C VAL A 159 -3.95 -5.98 -1.36
N GLY A 160 -4.43 -5.15 -2.27
CA GLY A 160 -3.59 -4.37 -3.16
C GLY A 160 -3.12 -3.09 -2.48
N VAL A 161 -1.86 -2.72 -2.72
CA VAL A 161 -1.26 -1.46 -2.27
C VAL A 161 -0.74 -0.71 -3.50
N ILE A 162 -1.25 0.51 -3.72
CA ILE A 162 -0.73 1.44 -4.72
C ILE A 162 0.05 2.55 -4.02
N VAL A 163 1.25 2.83 -4.51
CA VAL A 163 2.13 3.89 -4.01
C VAL A 163 2.52 4.85 -5.12
N ASP A 164 2.95 6.05 -4.76
CA ASP A 164 3.80 6.88 -5.57
C ASP A 164 5.26 6.46 -5.29
N PRO A 165 5.94 5.79 -6.24
CA PRO A 165 7.29 5.28 -6.02
C PRO A 165 8.35 6.38 -6.04
N ILE A 166 8.04 7.59 -6.55
CA ILE A 166 8.94 8.74 -6.60
C ILE A 166 8.97 9.43 -5.24
N ASN A 167 7.79 9.67 -4.65
CA ASN A 167 7.66 10.40 -3.39
C ASN A 167 7.51 9.48 -2.16
N GLY A 168 7.32 8.18 -2.37
CA GLY A 168 7.16 7.19 -1.31
C GLY A 168 5.82 7.27 -0.56
N LEU A 169 4.78 7.86 -1.18
CA LEU A 169 3.45 8.00 -0.57
C LEU A 169 2.56 6.80 -0.92
N VAL A 170 1.77 6.33 0.03
CA VAL A 170 0.73 5.33 -0.25
C VAL A 170 -0.50 6.03 -0.80
N LEU A 171 -0.91 5.69 -2.01
CA LEU A 171 -2.05 6.31 -2.70
C LEU A 171 -3.35 5.57 -2.41
N SER A 172 -3.33 4.23 -2.41
CA SER A 172 -4.51 3.44 -2.09
C SER A 172 -4.15 2.10 -1.45
N ILE A 173 -5.05 1.60 -0.62
CA ILE A 173 -5.02 0.24 -0.11
C ILE A 173 -6.42 -0.32 -0.28
N ASP A 174 -6.58 -1.37 -1.07
CA ASP A 174 -7.88 -1.90 -1.47
C ASP A 174 -7.92 -3.42 -1.34
N HIS A 175 -9.11 -3.96 -1.13
CA HIS A 175 -9.32 -5.40 -1.27
C HIS A 175 -9.49 -5.73 -2.75
N LEU A 176 -8.88 -6.84 -3.20
CA LEU A 176 -8.96 -7.31 -4.58
C LEU A 176 -9.85 -8.55 -4.69
N SER A 177 -10.69 -8.60 -5.72
CA SER A 177 -11.53 -9.76 -6.05
C SER A 177 -10.71 -10.91 -6.64
N GLY A 178 -9.59 -10.59 -7.29
CA GLY A 178 -8.69 -11.53 -7.95
C GLY A 178 -7.29 -10.94 -8.14
N GLU A 179 -6.38 -11.77 -8.65
CA GLU A 179 -4.99 -11.41 -8.95
C GLU A 179 -4.67 -11.63 -10.45
N ASP A 180 -5.69 -11.89 -11.27
CA ASP A 180 -5.56 -11.99 -12.73
C ASP A 180 -5.47 -10.60 -13.39
N ALA A 181 -5.02 -10.58 -14.65
CA ALA A 181 -4.76 -9.34 -15.37
C ALA A 181 -5.99 -8.41 -15.49
N GLU A 182 -7.21 -8.96 -15.57
CA GLU A 182 -8.43 -8.17 -15.70
C GLU A 182 -8.78 -7.49 -14.38
N GLU A 183 -8.69 -8.22 -13.27
CA GLU A 183 -8.93 -7.67 -11.94
C GLU A 183 -7.86 -6.64 -11.53
N LEU A 184 -6.59 -6.87 -11.92
CA LEU A 184 -5.52 -5.90 -11.70
C LEU A 184 -5.69 -4.63 -12.54
N GLN A 185 -6.10 -4.75 -13.81
CA GLN A 185 -6.43 -3.59 -14.64
C GLN A 185 -7.53 -2.73 -13.99
N LYS A 186 -8.66 -3.35 -13.61
CA LYS A 186 -9.79 -2.66 -12.95
C LYS A 186 -9.41 -1.98 -11.63
N TRP A 187 -8.29 -2.39 -11.02
CA TRP A 187 -7.76 -1.79 -9.82
C TRP A 187 -6.77 -0.66 -10.10
N ILE A 188 -5.85 -0.85 -11.05
CA ILE A 188 -4.73 0.05 -11.34
C ILE A 188 -5.16 1.24 -12.21
N GLU A 189 -5.89 0.98 -13.28
CA GLU A 189 -6.24 1.97 -14.30
C GLU A 189 -6.94 3.22 -13.72
N PRO A 190 -7.99 3.09 -12.87
CA PRO A 190 -8.64 4.27 -12.32
C PRO A 190 -7.71 5.12 -11.44
N VAL A 191 -6.77 4.47 -10.75
CA VAL A 191 -5.82 5.19 -9.91
C VAL A 191 -4.79 5.92 -10.75
N ALA A 192 -4.28 5.29 -11.81
CA ALA A 192 -3.36 5.91 -12.76
C ALA A 192 -3.98 7.16 -13.42
N GLU A 193 -5.23 7.06 -13.90
CA GLU A 193 -5.95 8.17 -14.53
C GLU A 193 -6.14 9.37 -13.59
N ILE A 194 -6.60 9.12 -12.36
CA ILE A 194 -6.87 10.19 -11.38
C ILE A 194 -5.58 10.97 -11.08
N VAL A 195 -4.47 10.28 -10.85
CA VAL A 195 -3.19 10.93 -10.52
C VAL A 195 -2.39 11.37 -11.76
N GLY A 196 -2.84 11.02 -12.96
CA GLY A 196 -2.15 11.31 -14.22
C GLY A 196 -0.83 10.56 -14.37
N ALA A 197 -0.74 9.34 -13.83
CA ALA A 197 0.44 8.49 -14.00
C ALA A 197 0.42 7.81 -15.37
N HIS A 198 1.60 7.73 -15.97
CA HIS A 198 1.82 7.03 -17.24
C HIS A 198 2.80 5.86 -17.09
N THR A 199 3.36 5.65 -15.90
CA THR A 199 4.29 4.56 -15.60
C THR A 199 3.81 3.72 -14.42
N LEU A 200 3.88 2.40 -14.58
CA LEU A 200 3.59 1.40 -13.55
C LEU A 200 4.87 0.68 -13.10
N VAL A 201 5.09 0.57 -11.79
CA VAL A 201 6.22 -0.16 -11.18
C VAL A 201 5.70 -1.39 -10.44
N THR A 202 6.16 -2.59 -10.79
CA THR A 202 5.69 -3.84 -10.16
C THR A 202 6.84 -4.84 -9.99
N ASP A 203 6.54 -5.98 -9.37
CA ASP A 203 7.36 -7.18 -9.49
C ASP A 203 7.25 -7.80 -10.89
N ASP A 204 7.89 -8.96 -11.06
CA ASP A 204 7.94 -9.72 -12.31
C ASP A 204 6.81 -10.75 -12.41
N ALA A 205 5.56 -10.29 -12.26
CA ALA A 205 4.37 -11.14 -12.47
C ALA A 205 3.66 -10.79 -13.77
N ASP A 206 3.28 -11.82 -14.54
CA ASP A 206 2.69 -11.65 -15.88
C ASP A 206 1.36 -10.92 -15.87
N ALA A 207 0.56 -11.09 -14.82
CA ALA A 207 -0.72 -10.40 -14.67
C ALA A 207 -0.54 -8.88 -14.65
N PHE A 208 0.55 -8.37 -14.04
CA PHE A 208 0.86 -6.95 -14.07
C PHE A 208 1.35 -6.47 -15.44
N LYS A 209 2.12 -7.28 -16.17
CA LYS A 209 2.55 -6.94 -17.53
C LYS A 209 1.35 -6.72 -18.45
N GLN A 210 0.39 -7.66 -18.40
CA GLN A 210 -0.86 -7.56 -19.14
C GLN A 210 -1.72 -6.38 -18.68
N ALA A 211 -1.82 -6.12 -17.37
CA ALA A 211 -2.55 -4.98 -16.85
C ALA A 211 -1.94 -3.65 -17.32
N ALA A 212 -0.61 -3.52 -17.32
CA ALA A 212 0.09 -2.34 -17.83
C ALA A 212 -0.25 -2.09 -19.30
N ASP A 213 -0.16 -3.13 -20.14
CA ASP A 213 -0.41 -3.01 -21.57
C ASP A 213 -1.85 -2.62 -21.88
N LYS A 214 -2.82 -3.24 -21.19
CA LYS A 214 -4.24 -2.93 -21.35
C LYS A 214 -4.58 -1.52 -20.88
N SER A 215 -3.89 -1.01 -19.86
CA SER A 215 -4.05 0.36 -19.35
C SER A 215 -3.20 1.40 -20.10
N GLY A 216 -2.42 1.00 -21.12
CA GLY A 216 -1.55 1.91 -21.86
C GLY A 216 -0.44 2.54 -21.02
N LEU A 217 0.02 1.85 -19.96
CA LEU A 217 1.07 2.32 -19.06
C LEU A 217 2.43 1.76 -19.48
N ASP A 218 3.45 2.61 -19.51
CA ASP A 218 4.83 2.15 -19.51
C ASP A 218 5.08 1.35 -18.23
N GLN A 219 5.88 0.29 -18.28
CA GLN A 219 6.14 -0.53 -17.10
C GLN A 219 7.62 -0.62 -16.77
N GLN A 220 7.94 -0.39 -15.49
CA GLN A 220 9.18 -0.82 -14.86
C GLN A 220 8.96 -2.10 -14.06
N VAL A 221 9.65 -3.19 -14.42
CA VAL A 221 9.68 -4.43 -13.63
C VAL A 221 10.85 -4.41 -12.65
N CYS A 222 10.63 -4.83 -11.39
CA CYS A 222 11.63 -4.77 -10.35
C CYS A 222 12.89 -5.60 -10.68
N LYS A 223 14.03 -4.91 -10.83
CA LYS A 223 15.32 -5.54 -11.15
C LYS A 223 15.77 -6.58 -10.11
N SER A 224 15.46 -6.38 -8.84
CA SER A 224 15.88 -7.28 -7.76
C SER A 224 15.13 -8.62 -7.79
N HIS A 225 13.88 -8.63 -8.26
CA HIS A 225 13.14 -9.88 -8.47
C HIS A 225 13.69 -10.64 -9.67
N VAL A 226 13.93 -9.92 -10.78
CA VAL A 226 14.46 -10.52 -12.01
C VAL A 226 15.85 -11.11 -11.80
N VAL A 227 16.75 -10.41 -11.09
CA VAL A 227 18.10 -10.91 -10.77
C VAL A 227 18.02 -12.25 -10.03
N ARG A 228 17.31 -12.29 -8.89
CA ARG A 228 17.20 -13.51 -8.07
C ARG A 228 16.62 -14.68 -8.86
N ASN A 229 15.52 -14.45 -9.58
CA ASN A 229 14.88 -15.48 -10.40
C ASN A 229 15.82 -16.00 -11.51
N THR A 230 16.56 -15.09 -12.17
CA THR A 230 17.51 -15.47 -13.23
C THR A 230 18.66 -16.29 -12.68
N GLU A 231 19.24 -15.89 -11.55
CA GLU A 231 20.35 -16.60 -10.92
C GLU A 231 19.96 -18.00 -10.45
N GLU A 232 18.74 -18.16 -9.89
CA GLU A 232 18.19 -19.47 -9.53
C GLU A 232 18.01 -20.38 -10.75
N LEU A 233 17.46 -19.85 -11.85
CA LEU A 233 17.30 -20.59 -13.11
C LEU A 233 18.65 -20.95 -13.73
N ILE A 234 19.60 -20.02 -13.78
CA ILE A 234 20.96 -20.26 -14.26
C ILE A 234 21.61 -21.39 -13.47
N THR A 235 21.52 -21.35 -12.14
CA THR A 235 22.10 -22.39 -11.27
C THR A 235 21.48 -23.76 -11.56
N SER A 236 20.15 -23.83 -11.62
CA SER A 236 19.44 -25.08 -11.89
C SER A 236 19.73 -25.66 -13.28
N ILE A 237 19.82 -24.83 -14.30
CA ILE A 237 20.12 -25.28 -15.68
C ILE A 237 21.58 -25.70 -15.78
N SER A 238 22.52 -24.93 -15.19
CA SER A 238 23.95 -25.27 -15.19
C SER A 238 24.20 -26.64 -14.57
N GLN A 239 23.59 -26.93 -13.42
CA GLN A 239 23.67 -28.25 -12.79
C GLN A 239 23.12 -29.35 -13.71
N SER A 240 22.04 -29.08 -14.45
CA SER A 240 21.46 -30.06 -15.39
C SER A 240 22.42 -30.35 -16.55
N ILE A 241 23.12 -29.33 -17.06
CA ILE A 241 24.14 -29.45 -18.10
C ILE A 241 25.33 -30.29 -17.59
N GLU A 242 25.84 -29.98 -16.40
CA GLU A 242 27.02 -30.65 -15.83
C GLU A 242 26.80 -32.12 -15.51
N THR A 243 25.56 -32.52 -15.19
CA THR A 243 25.24 -33.94 -14.94
C THR A 243 25.17 -34.79 -16.21
N ASP A 244 25.19 -34.17 -17.40
CA ASP A 244 25.23 -34.81 -18.73
C ASP A 244 24.15 -35.89 -18.97
N LYS A 245 22.98 -35.73 -18.33
CA LYS A 245 21.85 -36.66 -18.48
C LYS A 245 20.92 -36.30 -19.64
N ASP A 246 21.15 -35.17 -20.30
CA ASP A 246 20.25 -34.59 -21.29
C ASP A 246 21.01 -34.28 -22.59
N THR A 247 20.68 -35.01 -23.66
CA THR A 247 21.32 -34.86 -24.98
C THR A 247 20.67 -33.79 -25.87
N SER A 248 19.70 -33.03 -25.36
CA SER A 248 18.95 -32.04 -26.14
C SER A 248 19.80 -30.88 -26.68
N LEU A 249 20.92 -30.55 -26.03
CA LEU A 249 21.85 -29.55 -26.54
C LEU A 249 22.55 -30.02 -27.82
N ALA A 250 22.98 -31.28 -27.87
CA ALA A 250 23.61 -31.87 -29.05
C ALA A 250 22.63 -31.94 -30.24
N GLN A 251 21.33 -32.13 -29.98
CA GLN A 251 20.28 -32.14 -31.01
C GLN A 251 20.12 -30.80 -31.72
N ILE A 252 20.56 -29.70 -31.10
CA ILE A 252 20.60 -28.36 -31.70
C ILE A 252 22.04 -27.89 -31.96
N HIS A 253 23.01 -28.81 -31.96
CA HIS A 253 24.41 -28.56 -32.24
C HIS A 253 25.08 -27.54 -31.30
N ILE A 254 24.73 -27.57 -30.01
CA ILE A 254 25.32 -26.72 -28.98
C ILE A 254 26.13 -27.57 -28.02
N GLU A 255 27.40 -27.21 -27.85
CA GLU A 255 28.27 -27.82 -26.85
C GLU A 255 27.88 -27.39 -25.42
N PRO A 256 27.96 -28.28 -24.41
CA PRO A 256 27.71 -27.94 -23.01
C PRO A 256 28.50 -26.72 -22.50
N SER A 257 29.75 -26.57 -22.94
CA SER A 257 30.61 -25.44 -22.58
C SER A 257 30.09 -24.10 -23.11
N GLN A 258 29.55 -24.07 -24.34
CA GLN A 258 28.90 -22.88 -24.89
C GLN A 258 27.63 -22.55 -24.11
N ALA A 259 26.85 -23.55 -23.71
CA ALA A 259 25.63 -23.33 -22.93
C ALA A 259 25.91 -22.72 -21.55
N LEU A 260 26.96 -23.19 -20.86
CA LEU A 260 27.41 -22.59 -19.60
C LEU A 260 27.95 -21.16 -19.80
N ALA A 261 28.66 -20.91 -20.89
CA ALA A 261 29.13 -19.56 -21.23
C ALA A 261 27.97 -18.59 -21.51
N ASP A 262 26.93 -19.03 -22.22
CA ASP A 262 25.74 -18.24 -22.52
C ASP A 262 24.93 -17.92 -21.25
N LEU A 263 24.80 -18.88 -20.31
CA LEU A 263 24.19 -18.65 -19.00
C LEU A 263 24.98 -17.64 -18.16
N ARG A 264 26.31 -17.78 -18.13
CA ARG A 264 27.19 -16.80 -17.46
C ARG A 264 27.02 -15.43 -18.08
N ARG A 265 26.97 -15.34 -19.40
CA ARG A 265 26.81 -14.07 -20.10
C ARG A 265 25.47 -13.43 -19.77
N LEU A 266 24.39 -14.19 -19.73
CA LEU A 266 23.09 -13.69 -19.28
C LEU A 266 23.16 -13.11 -17.86
N SER A 267 23.88 -13.77 -16.94
CA SER A 267 24.08 -13.21 -15.58
C SER A 267 24.71 -11.82 -15.62
N GLU A 268 25.79 -11.65 -16.39
CA GLU A 268 26.47 -10.36 -16.57
C GLU A 268 25.55 -9.29 -17.18
N LEU A 269 24.75 -9.67 -18.18
CA LEU A 269 23.76 -8.80 -18.79
C LEU A 269 22.68 -8.40 -17.78
N ILE A 270 22.13 -9.35 -17.02
CA ILE A 270 21.11 -9.09 -16.00
C ILE A 270 21.62 -8.22 -14.86
N HIS A 271 22.92 -8.17 -14.60
CA HIS A 271 23.52 -7.23 -13.65
C HIS A 271 23.80 -5.85 -14.25
N SER A 272 24.31 -5.79 -15.48
CA SER A 272 24.61 -4.51 -16.16
C SER A 272 23.35 -3.78 -16.62
N ARG A 273 22.34 -4.49 -17.15
CA ARG A 273 21.01 -4.00 -17.55
C ARG A 273 21.06 -2.79 -18.46
N GLN A 274 21.96 -2.74 -19.43
CA GLN A 274 22.02 -1.61 -20.35
C GLN A 274 20.94 -1.77 -21.44
N PRO A 275 20.20 -0.71 -21.81
CA PRO A 275 19.14 -0.82 -22.82
C PRO A 275 19.64 -1.36 -24.16
N ASN A 276 20.84 -0.94 -24.59
CA ASN A 276 21.46 -1.37 -25.85
C ASN A 276 21.90 -2.84 -25.87
N GLN A 277 21.94 -3.53 -24.73
CA GLN A 277 22.26 -4.96 -24.66
C GLN A 277 21.10 -5.87 -25.07
N GLN A 278 19.92 -5.32 -25.39
CA GLN A 278 18.77 -6.12 -25.81
C GLN A 278 19.09 -7.02 -27.02
N ALA A 279 19.84 -6.50 -27.99
CA ALA A 279 20.25 -7.24 -29.18
C ALA A 279 21.12 -8.45 -28.84
N GLU A 280 21.93 -8.36 -27.78
CA GLU A 280 22.75 -9.47 -27.31
C GLU A 280 21.90 -10.55 -26.65
N VAL A 281 20.90 -10.17 -25.85
CA VAL A 281 19.94 -11.13 -25.25
C VAL A 281 19.12 -11.83 -26.34
N GLN A 282 18.74 -11.10 -27.40
CA GLN A 282 18.11 -11.68 -28.58
C GLN A 282 19.00 -12.72 -29.27
N ALA A 283 20.27 -12.40 -29.51
CA ALA A 283 21.21 -13.32 -30.13
C ALA A 283 21.40 -14.60 -29.30
N LEU A 284 21.41 -14.49 -27.96
CA LEU A 284 21.39 -15.64 -27.06
C LEU A 284 20.12 -16.47 -27.25
N TYR A 285 18.94 -15.86 -27.32
CA TYR A 285 17.69 -16.58 -27.60
C TYR A 285 17.73 -17.31 -28.96
N GLU A 286 18.15 -16.62 -30.02
CA GLU A 286 18.18 -17.16 -31.39
C GLU A 286 19.01 -18.44 -31.48
N ARG A 287 20.11 -18.54 -30.72
CA ARG A 287 20.94 -19.75 -30.64
C ARG A 287 20.14 -20.98 -30.19
N TYR A 288 19.18 -20.80 -29.28
CA TYR A 288 18.37 -21.89 -28.71
C TYR A 288 16.96 -21.99 -29.32
N ALA A 289 16.62 -21.14 -30.30
CA ALA A 289 15.26 -21.03 -30.83
C ALA A 289 14.72 -22.35 -31.43
N GLN A 290 15.61 -23.22 -31.93
CA GLN A 290 15.28 -24.51 -32.52
C GLN A 290 14.93 -25.60 -31.48
N ALA A 291 15.16 -25.37 -30.19
CA ALA A 291 14.87 -26.35 -29.15
C ALA A 291 13.37 -26.70 -29.11
N ALA A 292 13.06 -27.99 -29.24
CA ALA A 292 11.68 -28.47 -29.30
C ALA A 292 10.94 -28.33 -27.94
N PRO A 293 9.65 -27.96 -27.92
CA PRO A 293 8.86 -27.96 -26.71
C PRO A 293 8.65 -29.38 -26.16
N PRO A 294 8.46 -29.53 -24.83
CA PRO A 294 8.21 -30.83 -24.23
C PRO A 294 6.89 -31.40 -24.72
N ARG A 295 6.83 -32.73 -24.85
CA ARG A 295 5.58 -33.45 -25.07
C ARG A 295 4.69 -33.31 -23.82
N LYS A 296 3.38 -33.36 -24.02
CA LYS A 296 2.41 -33.27 -22.91
C LYS A 296 2.72 -34.34 -21.84
N GLY A 297 2.95 -33.89 -20.61
CA GLY A 297 3.27 -34.77 -19.47
C GLY A 297 4.75 -35.13 -19.31
N SER A 298 5.64 -34.70 -20.21
CA SER A 298 7.09 -34.90 -20.10
C SER A 298 7.77 -33.66 -19.50
N PRO A 299 8.88 -33.82 -18.77
CA PRO A 299 9.67 -32.69 -18.29
C PRO A 299 10.30 -31.91 -19.46
N ALA A 300 10.57 -30.63 -19.23
CA ALA A 300 11.29 -29.78 -20.18
C ALA A 300 12.77 -30.19 -20.27
N SER A 301 13.29 -30.34 -21.49
CA SER A 301 14.71 -30.56 -21.73
C SER A 301 15.54 -29.32 -21.41
N VAL A 302 16.85 -29.51 -21.19
CA VAL A 302 17.82 -28.44 -20.96
C VAL A 302 17.79 -27.41 -22.10
N ALA A 303 17.82 -27.85 -23.35
CA ALA A 303 17.77 -26.96 -24.51
C ALA A 303 16.49 -26.11 -24.53
N TYR A 304 15.33 -26.70 -24.19
CA TYR A 304 14.08 -25.95 -24.15
C TYR A 304 14.00 -24.99 -22.96
N ARG A 305 14.56 -25.36 -21.80
CA ARG A 305 14.68 -24.46 -20.64
C ARG A 305 15.56 -23.26 -20.96
N MET A 306 16.68 -23.46 -21.67
CA MET A 306 17.54 -22.39 -22.18
C MET A 306 16.76 -21.46 -23.12
N ARG A 307 16.07 -22.03 -24.12
CA ARG A 307 15.21 -21.29 -25.05
C ARG A 307 14.23 -20.37 -24.31
N ASN A 308 13.49 -20.91 -23.34
CA ASN A 308 12.49 -20.15 -22.60
C ASN A 308 13.10 -19.09 -21.69
N LEU A 309 14.24 -19.38 -21.03
CA LEU A 309 14.93 -18.41 -20.20
C LEU A 309 15.35 -17.19 -21.03
N PHE A 310 16.03 -17.39 -22.16
CA PHE A 310 16.45 -16.27 -22.99
C PHE A 310 15.28 -15.54 -23.64
N LEU A 311 14.25 -16.26 -24.11
CA LEU A 311 13.05 -15.65 -24.65
C LEU A 311 12.37 -14.73 -23.64
N ASP A 312 12.19 -15.22 -22.41
CA ASP A 312 11.57 -14.45 -21.34
C ASP A 312 12.39 -13.19 -21.02
N ARG A 313 13.71 -13.32 -20.84
CA ARG A 313 14.57 -12.15 -20.54
C ARG A 313 14.65 -11.16 -21.69
N TRP A 314 14.61 -11.63 -22.94
CA TRP A 314 14.55 -10.77 -24.10
C TRP A 314 13.25 -9.96 -24.14
N ASN A 315 12.10 -10.63 -23.98
CA ASN A 315 10.78 -9.99 -23.94
C ASN A 315 10.64 -9.01 -22.77
N LEU A 316 11.26 -9.33 -21.63
CA LEU A 316 11.25 -8.50 -20.43
C LEU A 316 12.18 -7.28 -20.52
N TRP A 317 13.18 -7.30 -21.40
CA TRP A 317 14.29 -6.35 -21.41
C TRP A 317 13.88 -4.87 -21.44
N PRO A 318 12.91 -4.44 -22.28
CA PRO A 318 12.46 -3.05 -22.28
C PRO A 318 11.89 -2.61 -20.92
N ARG A 319 11.11 -3.47 -20.27
CA ARG A 319 10.51 -3.20 -18.95
C ARG A 319 11.53 -3.27 -17.82
N LEU A 320 12.52 -4.15 -17.93
CA LEU A 320 13.61 -4.29 -16.96
C LEU A 320 14.52 -3.06 -16.96
N THR A 321 14.78 -2.50 -18.14
CA THR A 321 15.75 -1.41 -18.35
C THR A 321 15.11 -0.02 -18.43
N TYR A 322 13.78 0.09 -18.38
CA TYR A 322 13.02 1.35 -18.52
C TYR A 322 13.53 2.48 -17.59
N TYR A 323 13.86 2.19 -16.33
CA TYR A 323 14.36 3.19 -15.37
C TYR A 323 15.67 3.86 -15.81
N ARG A 324 16.44 3.21 -16.70
CA ARG A 324 17.67 3.80 -17.25
C ARG A 324 17.40 4.78 -18.37
N THR A 325 16.30 4.62 -19.10
CA THR A 325 15.91 5.53 -20.18
C THR A 325 15.05 6.67 -19.64
N TRP A 326 14.31 6.43 -18.55
CA TRP A 326 13.47 7.45 -17.93
C TRP A 326 14.23 8.33 -16.93
N LYS A 327 14.69 9.48 -17.43
CA LYS A 327 15.55 10.44 -16.71
C LYS A 327 14.87 11.80 -16.55
N ASP A 328 15.30 12.54 -15.53
CA ASP A 328 14.95 13.95 -15.35
C ASP A 328 15.75 14.86 -16.31
N LYS A 329 15.58 16.18 -16.16
CA LYS A 329 16.21 17.18 -17.04
C LYS A 329 17.73 17.19 -16.90
N GLU A 330 18.21 16.75 -15.75
CA GLU A 330 19.62 16.66 -15.37
C GLU A 330 20.24 15.31 -15.80
N GLY A 331 19.46 14.43 -16.43
CA GLY A 331 19.91 13.13 -16.92
C GLY A 331 20.02 12.06 -15.81
N LYS A 332 19.47 12.31 -14.62
CA LYS A 332 19.42 11.36 -13.52
C LYS A 332 18.17 10.48 -13.62
N PRO A 333 18.27 9.17 -13.34
CA PRO A 333 17.11 8.28 -13.30
C PRO A 333 16.03 8.77 -12.32
N ILE A 334 14.77 8.82 -12.78
CA ILE A 334 13.62 9.18 -11.94
C ILE A 334 13.27 8.03 -10.99
N LEU A 335 13.44 6.79 -11.45
CA LEU A 335 13.26 5.56 -10.68
C LEU A 335 14.59 4.84 -10.48
N ASP A 336 14.69 4.04 -9.43
CA ASP A 336 15.87 3.20 -9.14
C ASP A 336 15.79 1.79 -9.76
N GLY A 337 14.68 1.48 -10.44
CA GLY A 337 14.41 0.17 -11.05
C GLY A 337 13.90 -0.90 -10.07
N THR A 338 13.49 -0.52 -8.85
CA THR A 338 12.96 -1.44 -7.84
C THR A 338 11.52 -1.11 -7.47
N ASN A 339 10.80 -2.10 -6.92
CA ASN A 339 9.48 -1.91 -6.29
C ASN A 339 9.59 -1.70 -4.77
N ASN A 340 10.74 -1.24 -4.26
CA ASN A 340 11.01 -1.07 -2.83
C ASN A 340 9.99 -0.15 -2.12
N ALA A 341 9.38 0.80 -2.85
CA ALA A 341 8.32 1.64 -2.29
C ALA A 341 7.09 0.80 -1.87
N ASN A 342 6.68 -0.14 -2.72
CA ASN A 342 5.59 -1.08 -2.41
C ASN A 342 5.97 -2.04 -1.29
N GLU A 343 7.14 -2.65 -1.36
CA GLU A 343 7.61 -3.59 -0.32
C GLU A 343 7.66 -2.93 1.05
N ARG A 344 8.19 -1.70 1.13
CA ARG A 344 8.19 -0.91 2.37
C ARG A 344 6.78 -0.58 2.83
N ALA A 345 5.90 -0.15 1.92
CA ALA A 345 4.52 0.18 2.27
C ALA A 345 3.75 -1.05 2.80
N ILE A 346 3.90 -2.20 2.16
CA ILE A 346 3.33 -3.47 2.63
C ILE A 346 3.92 -3.86 3.98
N GLY A 347 5.25 -3.82 4.09
CA GLY A 347 5.98 -4.16 5.30
C GLY A 347 5.50 -3.34 6.51
N TRP A 348 5.60 -2.02 6.42
CA TRP A 348 5.31 -1.11 7.52
C TRP A 348 3.82 -0.91 7.78
N TRP A 349 3.01 -0.73 6.74
CA TRP A 349 1.65 -0.24 6.90
C TRP A 349 0.59 -1.34 6.91
N VAL A 350 0.93 -2.54 6.43
CA VAL A 350 0.04 -3.70 6.42
C VAL A 350 0.57 -4.80 7.34
N LYS A 351 1.81 -5.25 7.12
CA LYS A 351 2.35 -6.44 7.77
C LYS A 351 2.80 -6.20 9.20
N GLU A 352 3.35 -5.04 9.52
CA GLU A 352 3.92 -4.78 10.84
C GLU A 352 2.89 -4.93 11.96
N ARG A 353 1.68 -4.39 11.77
CA ARG A 353 0.59 -4.63 12.72
C ARG A 353 0.05 -6.05 12.64
N TYR A 354 -0.07 -6.60 11.44
CA TYR A 354 -0.57 -7.95 11.23
C TYR A 354 0.28 -9.03 11.91
N ARG A 355 1.61 -8.89 11.96
CA ARG A 355 2.55 -9.86 12.56
C ARG A 355 2.23 -10.18 14.03
N SER A 356 1.79 -9.18 14.81
CA SER A 356 1.41 -9.36 16.21
C SER A 356 0.00 -9.97 16.42
N MET A 357 -0.71 -10.30 15.34
CA MET A 357 -2.10 -10.74 15.37
C MET A 357 -2.27 -12.13 14.76
N ARG A 358 -3.22 -12.92 15.28
CA ARG A 358 -3.63 -14.20 14.65
C ARG A 358 -4.37 -14.00 13.32
N GLY A 359 -4.86 -12.78 13.08
CA GLY A 359 -5.67 -12.41 11.92
C GLY A 359 -6.86 -11.53 12.29
N TYR A 360 -7.44 -10.92 11.27
CA TYR A 360 -8.60 -10.03 11.42
C TYR A 360 -9.90 -10.83 11.52
N LYS A 361 -10.91 -10.22 12.14
CA LYS A 361 -12.28 -10.79 12.24
C LYS A 361 -13.23 -10.21 11.18
N ARG A 362 -12.87 -9.10 10.54
CA ARG A 362 -13.67 -8.38 9.54
C ARG A 362 -12.73 -7.79 8.49
N GLU A 363 -13.12 -7.88 7.22
CA GLU A 363 -12.37 -7.31 6.10
C GLU A 363 -12.27 -5.78 6.20
N GLN A 364 -13.36 -5.12 6.58
CA GLN A 364 -13.34 -3.67 6.82
C GLN A 364 -12.30 -3.27 7.88
N SER A 365 -12.01 -4.14 8.86
CA SER A 365 -10.97 -3.85 9.85
C SER A 365 -9.56 -3.97 9.29
N VAL A 366 -9.34 -4.81 8.27
CA VAL A 366 -8.08 -4.82 7.51
C VAL A 366 -7.90 -3.45 6.87
N LEU A 367 -8.88 -3.02 6.07
CA LEU A 367 -8.78 -1.77 5.30
C LEU A 367 -8.69 -0.54 6.21
N ASN A 368 -9.53 -0.44 7.25
CA ASN A 368 -9.50 0.69 8.18
C ASN A 368 -8.15 0.81 8.88
N VAL A 369 -7.57 -0.31 9.33
CA VAL A 369 -6.31 -0.29 10.07
C VAL A 369 -5.15 0.02 9.12
N SER A 370 -5.06 -0.68 7.98
CA SER A 370 -3.98 -0.45 7.02
C SER A 370 -4.00 0.98 6.47
N ARG A 371 -5.16 1.51 6.09
CA ARG A 371 -5.30 2.90 5.62
C ARG A 371 -4.97 3.90 6.72
N LEU A 372 -5.38 3.66 7.97
CA LEU A 372 -5.02 4.52 9.09
C LEU A 372 -3.51 4.62 9.28
N ILE A 373 -2.81 3.49 9.29
CA ILE A 373 -1.37 3.46 9.51
C ILE A 373 -0.64 4.09 8.32
N ALA A 374 -1.04 3.75 7.09
CA ALA A 374 -0.45 4.33 5.88
C ALA A 374 -0.70 5.83 5.80
N PHE A 375 -1.89 6.31 6.20
CA PHE A 375 -2.19 7.74 6.31
C PHE A 375 -1.28 8.43 7.32
N CYS A 376 -1.08 7.85 8.51
CA CYS A 376 -0.09 8.36 9.47
C CYS A 376 1.32 8.39 8.86
N GLY A 377 1.70 7.39 8.06
CA GLY A 377 2.97 7.30 7.34
C GLY A 377 3.15 8.40 6.28
N ASN A 378 2.10 8.72 5.52
CA ASN A 378 2.14 9.79 4.52
C ASN A 378 2.37 11.19 5.14
N HIS A 379 2.15 11.33 6.45
CA HIS A 379 2.32 12.58 7.19
C HIS A 379 3.60 12.65 8.02
N LEU A 380 4.58 11.74 7.82
CA LEU A 380 5.81 11.68 8.62
C LEU A 380 6.57 13.02 8.71
N SER A 381 6.70 13.75 7.60
CA SER A 381 7.48 15.00 7.54
C SER A 381 6.83 16.18 8.28
N LYS A 382 5.50 16.30 8.20
CA LYS A 382 4.74 17.43 8.79
C LYS A 382 4.20 17.10 10.18
N GLY A 383 3.86 15.84 10.40
CA GLY A 383 3.05 15.35 11.51
C GLY A 383 1.57 15.34 11.15
N LEU A 384 0.84 14.39 11.72
CA LEU A 384 -0.61 14.26 11.56
C LEU A 384 -1.34 14.80 12.79
N ASP A 385 -2.19 15.81 12.59
CA ASP A 385 -3.19 16.18 13.59
C ASP A 385 -4.32 15.14 13.62
N LEU A 386 -4.33 14.35 14.69
CA LEU A 386 -5.36 13.32 14.88
C LEU A 386 -6.76 13.92 15.03
N ALA A 387 -6.93 15.20 15.37
CA ALA A 387 -8.24 15.82 15.43
C ALA A 387 -8.97 15.77 14.07
N SER A 388 -8.22 15.71 12.96
CA SER A 388 -8.77 15.59 11.60
C SER A 388 -9.47 14.26 11.33
N ILE A 389 -9.12 13.19 12.06
CA ILE A 389 -9.63 11.84 11.84
C ILE A 389 -10.23 11.20 13.10
N ILE A 390 -10.20 11.86 14.26
CA ILE A 390 -10.82 11.35 15.49
C ILE A 390 -12.25 11.90 15.59
N PRO A 391 -13.27 11.06 15.37
CA PRO A 391 -14.66 11.48 15.36
C PRO A 391 -15.28 11.39 16.72
#